data_AF-A0A2H3KRA9-F1
#
_entry.id   AF-A0A2H3KRA9-F1
#
_cell.length_a   1.000
_cell.length_b   1.000
_cell.length_c   1.000
_cell.angle_alpha   90.00
_cell.angle_beta   90.00
_cell.angle_gamma   90.00
#
_symmetry.space_group_name_H-M   'P 1'
#
loop_
_entity.id
_entity.type
_entity.pdbx_description
1 polymer ?
#
loop_
_entity_poly.entity_id
_entity_poly.type
_entity_poly.pdbx_seq_one_letter_code
_entity_poly.pdbx_strand_id
1 'polypeptide(L)'
;MRDARGSATPSAQTILAEVGGAILGGILGAVVIGGAIYLVAGLLFAQQLGMGLLTVGVLGASFGFGVGAGLGTALVGRAFQQGGNLWLAPVAGGLSAVIALFGMRLLNLGGLGELLIVGLLLPLVVVVVVYNLQTRR
;
A
#
# COMPACT_ATOMS: atom_id res chain seq x y z
N MET A 1 -24.50 -6.71 29.25
CA MET A 1 -25.07 -5.94 28.13
C MET A 1 -24.11 -6.02 26.96
N ARG A 2 -24.15 -7.16 26.27
CA ARG A 2 -23.66 -7.31 24.89
C ARG A 2 -24.82 -6.91 23.99
N ASP A 3 -24.51 -6.54 22.75
CA ASP A 3 -25.44 -6.25 21.64
C ASP A 3 -25.84 -4.78 21.46
N ALA A 4 -24.88 -4.00 20.94
CA ALA A 4 -25.13 -2.88 20.02
C ALA A 4 -23.88 -2.49 19.21
N ARG A 5 -22.98 -3.43 18.90
CA ARG A 5 -22.00 -3.22 17.81
C ARG A 5 -22.75 -3.44 16.51
N GLY A 6 -23.63 -2.48 16.21
CA GLY A 6 -24.29 -2.41 14.93
C GLY A 6 -23.24 -2.49 13.86
N SER A 7 -23.52 -3.32 12.87
CA SER A 7 -22.95 -3.31 11.54
C SER A 7 -23.19 -1.94 10.87
N ALA A 8 -22.66 -0.88 11.48
CA ALA A 8 -22.68 0.45 10.91
C ALA A 8 -21.78 0.36 9.69
N THR A 9 -22.41 0.27 8.51
CA THR A 9 -21.72 0.47 7.25
C THR A 9 -20.87 1.73 7.40
N PRO A 10 -19.55 1.66 7.13
CA PRO A 10 -18.68 2.82 7.22
C PRO A 10 -19.33 3.98 6.46
N SER A 11 -19.43 5.15 7.10
CA SER A 11 -20.02 6.30 6.45
C SER A 11 -19.18 6.67 5.21
N ALA A 12 -19.80 7.27 4.19
CA ALA A 12 -19.08 7.68 3.00
C ALA A 12 -17.89 8.60 3.32
N GLN A 13 -18.03 9.45 4.35
CA GLN A 13 -16.96 10.32 4.85
C GLN A 13 -15.78 9.51 5.43
N THR A 14 -16.07 8.41 6.12
CA THR A 14 -15.05 7.54 6.69
C THR A 14 -14.28 6.80 5.60
N ILE A 15 -14.96 6.31 4.56
CA ILE A 15 -14.33 5.69 3.39
C ILE A 15 -13.45 6.70 2.65
N LEU A 16 -13.95 7.92 2.42
CA LEU A 16 -13.19 9.00 1.80
C LEU A 16 -11.95 9.36 2.61
N ALA A 17 -12.06 9.43 3.94
CA ALA A 17 -10.93 9.69 4.80
C ALA A 17 -9.91 8.53 4.80
N GLU A 18 -10.36 7.28 4.85
CA GLU A 18 -9.49 6.11 4.72
C GLU A 18 -8.75 6.11 3.39
N VAL A 19 -9.44 6.36 2.28
CA VAL A 19 -8.82 6.49 0.95
C VAL A 19 -7.81 7.64 0.94
N GLY A 20 -8.15 8.80 1.52
CA GLY A 20 -7.22 9.92 1.67
C GLY A 20 -5.98 9.55 2.49
N GLY A 21 -6.16 8.83 3.59
CA GLY A 21 -5.08 8.26 4.40
C GLY A 21 -4.24 7.27 3.63
N ALA A 22 -4.86 6.38 2.85
CA ALA A 22 -4.17 5.42 1.99
C ALA A 22 -3.29 6.12 0.96
N ILE A 23 -3.80 7.17 0.32
CA ILE A 23 -3.07 7.91 -0.71
C ILE A 23 -1.89 8.65 -0.06
N LEU A 24 -2.13 9.42 1.01
CA LEU A 24 -1.08 10.19 1.68
C LEU A 24 -0.02 9.28 2.29
N GLY A 25 -0.45 8.25 3.02
CA GLY A 25 0.43 7.25 3.61
C GLY A 25 1.20 6.49 2.53
N GLY A 26 0.55 6.15 1.42
CA GLY A 26 1.18 5.49 0.28
C GLY A 26 2.24 6.35 -0.38
N ILE A 27 1.96 7.63 -0.65
CA ILE A 27 2.95 8.56 -1.21
C ILE A 27 4.16 8.69 -0.28
N LEU A 28 3.92 8.90 1.02
CA LEU A 28 5.00 8.99 2.01
C LEU A 28 5.81 7.69 2.09
N GLY A 29 5.13 6.54 2.10
CA GLY A 29 5.78 5.23 2.10
C GLY A 29 6.59 4.97 0.84
N ALA A 30 6.10 5.36 -0.33
CA ALA A 30 6.81 5.26 -1.60
C ALA A 30 8.10 6.08 -1.59
N VAL A 31 8.04 7.31 -1.07
CA VAL A 31 9.22 8.18 -0.97
C VAL A 31 10.22 7.64 0.05
N VAL A 32 9.77 7.27 1.25
CA VAL A 32 10.66 6.86 2.34
C VAL A 32 11.22 5.47 2.09
N ILE A 33 10.37 4.47 1.88
CA ILE A 33 10.79 3.07 1.70
C ILE A 33 11.41 2.88 0.32
N GLY A 34 10.78 3.42 -0.73
CA GLY A 34 11.32 3.35 -2.09
C GLY A 34 12.65 4.11 -2.21
N GLY A 35 12.74 5.30 -1.60
CA GLY A 35 13.98 6.06 -1.52
C GLY A 35 15.08 5.34 -0.74
N ALA A 36 14.75 4.70 0.39
CA ALA A 36 15.71 3.90 1.15
C ALA A 36 16.22 2.68 0.37
N ILE A 37 15.32 1.95 -0.30
CA ILE A 37 15.68 0.81 -1.17
C ILE A 37 16.58 1.28 -2.31
N TYR A 38 16.22 2.39 -2.97
CA TYR A 38 17.01 2.98 -4.04
C TYR A 38 18.40 3.41 -3.56
N LEU A 39 18.48 4.06 -2.39
CA LEU A 39 19.74 4.49 -1.79
C LEU A 39 20.64 3.30 -1.44
N VAL A 40 20.10 2.27 -0.79
CA VAL A 40 20.86 1.06 -0.45
C VAL A 40 21.33 0.33 -1.71
N ALA A 41 20.48 0.20 -2.72
CA ALA A 41 20.86 -0.39 -4.00
C ALA A 41 21.94 0.44 -4.72
N GLY A 42 21.84 1.76 -4.66
CA GLY A 42 22.87 2.69 -5.14
C GLY A 42 24.19 2.48 -4.41
N LEU A 43 24.19 2.49 -3.09
CA LEU A 43 25.42 2.38 -2.30
C LEU A 43 26.12 1.02 -2.44
N LEU A 44 25.34 -0.07 -2.58
CA LEU A 44 25.90 -1.43 -2.64
C LEU A 44 26.22 -1.91 -4.06
N PHE A 45 25.54 -1.39 -5.08
CA PHE A 45 25.56 -1.97 -6.43
C PHE A 45 25.65 -0.93 -7.57
N ALA A 46 25.90 0.36 -7.28
CA ALA A 46 25.90 1.45 -8.27
C ALA A 46 26.74 1.18 -9.52
N GLN A 47 27.85 0.45 -9.43
CA GLN A 47 28.72 0.18 -10.58
C GLN A 47 28.16 -0.85 -11.57
N GLN A 48 27.15 -1.65 -11.19
CA GLN A 48 26.70 -2.82 -11.98
C GLN A 48 25.29 -2.65 -12.58
N LEU A 49 24.54 -1.60 -12.23
CA LEU A 49 23.09 -1.56 -12.38
C LEU A 49 22.53 -0.41 -13.24
N GLY A 50 23.29 0.15 -14.19
CA GLY A 50 22.91 1.33 -15.01
C GLY A 50 21.41 1.56 -15.28
N MET A 51 20.68 0.58 -15.86
CA MET A 51 19.20 0.62 -16.01
C MET A 51 18.43 -0.17 -14.93
N GLY A 52 19.09 -1.11 -14.23
CA GLY A 52 18.49 -1.90 -13.16
C GLY A 52 18.17 -1.09 -11.92
N LEU A 53 18.92 -0.03 -11.61
CA LEU A 53 18.75 0.79 -10.41
C LEU A 53 17.43 1.57 -10.43
N LEU A 54 17.04 2.06 -11.60
CA LEU A 54 15.75 2.73 -11.79
C LEU A 54 14.58 1.74 -11.64
N THR A 55 14.75 0.53 -12.17
CA THR A 55 13.78 -0.57 -11.99
C THR A 55 13.62 -0.93 -10.50
N VAL A 56 14.73 -1.06 -9.78
CA VAL A 56 14.74 -1.30 -8.33
C VAL A 56 14.06 -0.16 -7.57
N GLY A 57 14.30 1.09 -7.98
CA GLY A 57 13.63 2.27 -7.42
C GLY A 57 12.11 2.22 -7.62
N VAL A 58 11.63 1.90 -8.83
CA VAL A 58 10.19 1.82 -9.11
C VAL A 58 9.52 0.66 -8.36
N LEU A 59 10.18 -0.51 -8.29
CA LEU A 59 9.68 -1.65 -7.53
C LEU A 59 9.65 -1.34 -6.02
N GLY A 60 10.71 -0.73 -5.50
CA GLY A 60 10.80 -0.29 -4.13
C GLY A 60 9.76 0.77 -3.77
N ALA A 61 9.52 1.73 -4.67
CA ALA A 61 8.48 2.75 -4.52
C ALA A 61 7.07 2.15 -4.54
N SER A 62 6.80 1.16 -5.39
CA SER A 62 5.51 0.46 -5.45
C SER A 62 5.26 -0.36 -4.18
N PHE A 63 6.28 -1.05 -3.68
CA PHE A 63 6.20 -1.75 -2.40
C PHE A 63 6.02 -0.77 -1.23
N GLY A 64 6.81 0.29 -1.20
CA GLY A 64 6.71 1.36 -0.21
C GLY A 64 5.34 2.02 -0.22
N PHE A 65 4.75 2.19 -1.39
CA PHE A 65 3.39 2.68 -1.55
C PHE A 65 2.37 1.75 -0.91
N GLY A 66 2.42 0.44 -1.19
CA GLY A 66 1.50 -0.53 -0.58
C GLY A 66 1.58 -0.55 0.93
N VAL A 67 2.79 -0.59 1.50
CA VAL A 67 3.01 -0.56 2.96
C VAL A 67 2.53 0.76 3.56
N GLY A 68 2.89 1.89 2.94
CA GLY A 68 2.50 3.22 3.37
C GLY A 68 0.99 3.43 3.32
N ALA A 69 0.33 2.93 2.28
CA ALA A 69 -1.12 3.01 2.13
C ALA A 69 -1.82 2.24 3.25
N GLY A 70 -1.32 1.04 3.57
CA GLY A 70 -1.80 0.25 4.70
C GLY A 70 -1.66 0.95 6.06
N LEU A 71 -0.53 1.62 6.30
CA LEU A 71 -0.35 2.43 7.51
C LEU A 71 -1.29 3.64 7.53
N GLY A 72 -1.39 4.35 6.40
CA GLY A 72 -2.23 5.53 6.27
C GLY A 72 -3.72 5.24 6.52
N THR A 73 -4.26 4.16 5.95
CA THR A 73 -5.63 3.73 6.24
C THR A 73 -5.81 3.34 7.70
N ALA A 74 -4.84 2.64 8.29
CA ALA A 74 -4.96 2.16 9.66
C ALA A 74 -4.90 3.30 10.69
N LEU A 75 -4.07 4.32 10.43
CA LEU A 75 -3.99 5.52 11.25
C LEU A 75 -5.29 6.33 11.16
N VAL A 76 -5.83 6.50 9.96
CA VAL A 76 -7.11 7.20 9.78
C VAL A 76 -8.25 6.44 10.46
N GLY A 77 -8.36 5.12 10.24
CA GLY A 77 -9.39 4.33 10.91
C GLY A 77 -9.28 4.38 12.44
N ARG A 78 -8.05 4.37 13.00
CA ARG A 78 -7.86 4.60 14.44
C ARG A 78 -8.30 5.98 14.90
N ALA A 79 -8.08 7.03 14.11
CA ALA A 79 -8.56 8.37 14.43
C ALA A 79 -10.11 8.41 14.47
N PHE A 80 -10.78 7.58 13.67
CA PHE A 80 -12.23 7.37 13.71
C PHE A 80 -12.68 6.28 14.69
N GLN A 81 -11.84 5.87 15.65
CA GLN A 81 -12.11 4.84 16.67
C GLN A 81 -12.51 3.47 16.10
N GLN A 82 -12.10 3.17 14.88
CA GLN A 82 -12.35 1.86 14.26
C GLN A 82 -11.44 0.77 14.86
N GLY A 83 -12.04 -0.36 15.21
CA GLY A 83 -11.36 -1.52 15.78
C GLY A 83 -10.68 -2.37 14.71
N GLY A 84 -9.49 -1.97 14.26
CA GLY A 84 -8.66 -2.73 13.30
C GLY A 84 -7.23 -2.94 13.80
N ASN A 85 -6.59 -4.03 13.37
CA ASN A 85 -5.19 -4.28 13.71
C ASN A 85 -4.27 -3.41 12.84
N LEU A 86 -3.54 -2.49 13.49
CA LEU A 86 -2.61 -1.55 12.86
C LEU A 86 -1.51 -2.23 12.04
N TRP A 87 -1.14 -3.47 12.38
CA TRP A 87 -0.07 -4.20 11.71
C TRP A 87 -0.55 -4.98 10.49
N LEU A 88 -1.84 -5.36 10.44
CA LEU A 88 -2.35 -6.16 9.32
C LEU A 88 -2.55 -5.34 8.05
N ALA A 89 -2.94 -4.07 8.17
CA ALA A 89 -3.14 -3.20 7.00
C ALA A 89 -1.86 -2.95 6.19
N PRO A 90 -0.69 -2.58 6.79
CA PRO A 90 0.56 -2.49 6.05
C PRO A 90 1.04 -3.82 5.47
N VAL A 91 0.84 -4.93 6.19
CA VAL A 91 1.20 -6.26 5.67
C VAL A 91 0.35 -6.62 4.46
N ALA A 92 -0.96 -6.38 4.51
CA ALA A 92 -1.86 -6.59 3.37
C ALA A 92 -1.51 -5.68 2.18
N GLY A 93 -1.17 -4.42 2.43
CA GLY A 93 -0.74 -3.47 1.41
C GLY A 93 0.60 -3.84 0.77
N GLY A 94 1.59 -4.25 1.57
CA GLY A 94 2.87 -4.74 1.06
C GLY A 94 2.72 -6.03 0.26
N LEU A 95 1.98 -7.02 0.77
CA LEU A 95 1.75 -8.29 0.07
C LEU A 95 1.00 -8.11 -1.25
N SER A 96 -0.03 -7.27 -1.27
CA SER A 96 -0.76 -6.98 -2.51
C SER A 96 0.09 -6.25 -3.54
N ALA A 97 0.98 -5.36 -3.12
CA ALA A 97 1.97 -4.75 -4.01
C ALA A 97 2.92 -5.80 -4.60
N VAL A 98 3.43 -6.73 -3.78
CA VAL A 98 4.28 -7.83 -4.27
C VAL A 98 3.53 -8.72 -5.26
N ILE A 99 2.29 -9.10 -4.95
CA ILE A 99 1.46 -9.94 -5.82
C ILE A 99 1.17 -9.22 -7.15
N ALA A 100 0.85 -7.92 -7.11
CA ALA A 100 0.61 -7.13 -8.31
C ALA A 100 1.85 -7.08 -9.21
N LEU A 101 3.03 -6.82 -8.61
CA LEU A 101 4.30 -6.78 -9.32
C LEU A 101 4.65 -8.13 -9.94
N PHE A 102 4.49 -9.23 -9.20
CA PHE A 102 4.71 -10.59 -9.71
C PHE A 102 3.71 -10.96 -10.81
N GLY A 103 2.44 -10.62 -10.64
CA GLY A 103 1.39 -10.87 -11.62
C GLY A 103 1.65 -10.16 -12.93
N MET A 104 2.07 -8.89 -12.90
CA MET A 104 2.45 -8.16 -14.11
C MET A 104 3.67 -8.77 -14.80
N ARG A 105 4.66 -9.21 -14.04
CA ARG A 105 5.84 -9.90 -14.57
C ARG A 105 5.47 -11.22 -15.25
N LEU A 106 4.56 -12.00 -14.66
CA LEU A 106 4.04 -13.26 -15.21
C LEU A 106 3.22 -13.05 -16.49
N LEU A 107 2.46 -11.95 -16.55
CA LEU A 107 1.61 -11.61 -17.69
C LEU A 107 2.38 -10.88 -18.81
N ASN A 108 3.69 -10.68 -18.66
CA ASN A 108 4.51 -9.88 -19.58
C ASN A 108 3.96 -8.46 -19.82
N LEU A 109 3.26 -7.90 -18.84
CA LEU A 109 2.84 -6.51 -18.83
C LEU A 109 4.08 -5.68 -18.45
N GLY A 110 4.74 -5.13 -19.48
CA GLY A 110 6.10 -4.59 -19.40
C GLY A 110 6.19 -3.07 -19.46
N GLY A 111 5.07 -2.36 -19.67
CA GLY A 111 5.07 -0.91 -19.69
C GLY A 111 5.26 -0.32 -18.29
N LEU A 112 6.17 0.65 -18.16
CA LEU A 112 6.30 1.45 -16.93
C LEU A 112 4.96 2.04 -16.47
N GLY A 113 4.09 2.42 -17.42
CA GLY A 113 2.75 2.91 -17.13
C GLY A 113 1.83 1.84 -16.51
N GLU A 114 1.86 0.61 -17.02
CA GLU A 114 1.05 -0.50 -16.50
C GLU A 114 1.54 -0.91 -15.11
N LEU A 115 2.87 -0.93 -14.92
CA LEU A 115 3.53 -1.14 -13.64
C LEU A 115 3.10 -0.15 -12.57
N LEU A 116 3.02 1.14 -12.92
CA LEU A 116 2.56 2.18 -12.01
C LEU A 116 1.06 2.08 -11.76
N ILE A 117 0.24 1.87 -12.78
CA ILE A 117 -1.22 1.84 -12.62
C ILE A 117 -1.64 0.64 -11.77
N VAL A 118 -1.23 -0.57 -12.13
CA VAL A 118 -1.63 -1.79 -11.43
C VAL A 118 -0.89 -1.93 -10.09
N GLY A 119 0.40 -1.55 -10.06
CA GLY A 119 1.21 -1.57 -8.83
C GLY A 119 0.77 -0.57 -7.77
N LEU A 120 0.04 0.51 -8.14
CA LEU A 120 -0.49 1.48 -7.19
C LEU A 120 -1.97 1.26 -6.87
N LEU A 121 -2.81 0.96 -7.87
CA LEU A 121 -4.25 0.80 -7.66
C LEU A 121 -4.60 -0.48 -6.90
N LEU A 122 -3.94 -1.59 -7.22
CA LEU A 122 -4.29 -2.89 -6.65
C LEU A 122 -4.02 -2.94 -5.13
N PRO A 123 -2.88 -2.43 -4.62
CA PRO A 123 -2.66 -2.33 -3.18
C PRO A 123 -3.64 -1.39 -2.50
N LEU A 124 -3.98 -0.26 -3.14
CA LEU A 124 -4.91 0.71 -2.58
C LEU A 124 -6.30 0.10 -2.37
N VAL A 125 -6.80 -0.64 -3.37
CA VAL A 125 -8.09 -1.34 -3.28
C VAL A 125 -8.04 -2.43 -2.21
N VAL A 126 -6.98 -3.25 -2.18
CA VAL A 126 -6.86 -4.35 -1.22
C VAL A 126 -6.81 -3.83 0.21
N VAL A 127 -6.02 -2.79 0.47
CA VAL A 127 -5.90 -2.18 1.80
C VAL A 127 -7.26 -1.67 2.27
N VAL A 128 -7.95 -0.88 1.45
CA VAL A 128 -9.26 -0.31 1.82
C VAL A 128 -10.28 -1.43 2.06
N VAL A 129 -10.33 -2.45 1.20
CA VAL A 129 -11.27 -3.58 1.35
C VAL A 129 -10.96 -4.43 2.58
N VAL A 130 -9.70 -4.82 2.79
CA VAL A 130 -9.29 -5.64 3.94
C VAL A 130 -9.54 -4.91 5.24
N TYR A 131 -9.23 -3.62 5.29
CA TYR A 131 -9.46 -2.81 6.48
C TYR A 131 -10.96 -2.70 6.78
N ASN A 132 -11.80 -2.38 5.77
CA ASN A 132 -13.25 -2.33 5.90
C ASN A 132 -13.91 -3.67 6.26
N LEU A 133 -13.36 -4.80 5.81
CA LEU A 133 -13.83 -6.13 6.20
C LEU A 133 -13.48 -6.47 7.65
N GLN A 134 -12.36 -5.96 8.17
CA GLN A 134 -11.96 -6.16 9.56
C GLN A 134 -12.80 -5.32 10.51
N THR A 135 -13.15 -4.08 10.15
CA THR A 135 -14.02 -3.24 10.98
C THR A 135 -15.42 -3.80 11.17
N ARG A 136 -15.86 -4.68 10.25
CA ARG A 136 -17.18 -5.33 10.30
C ARG A 136 -17.20 -6.64 11.12
N ARG A 137 -16.05 -7.12 11.62
CA ARG A 137 -15.95 -8.31 12.47
C ARG A 137 -15.80 -7.92 13.94
#